data_AF-A0A160TSU1-F1
#
_entry.id   AF-A0A160TSU1-F1
#
_cell.length_a   1.000
_cell.length_b   1.000
_cell.length_c   1.000
_cell.angle_alpha   90.00
_cell.angle_beta   90.00
_cell.angle_gamma   90.00
#
_symmetry.space_group_name_H-M   'P 1'
#
loop_
_entity.id
_entity.type
_entity.pdbx_description
1 polymer ?
#
loop_
_entity_poly.entity_id
_entity_poly.type
_entity_poly.pdbx_seq_one_letter_code
_entity_poly.pdbx_strand_id
1 'polypeptide(L)'
;MYRALAERGLADKAKVFCGHTINDPESPQSLLGRCFDLAHIACEYDLFNRRFEKLWRSTRRKKLFDPESAFTARTLLIHDYRRILLHDPDLPEELLPVHWPGTRARKRCATIYHALQEAADRWTVSVCCDEPNLLKPPGKDYRQRFSNN
;
A
#
# COMPACT_ATOMS: atom_id res chain seq x y z
N MET A 1 -19.62 8.86 -6.07
CA MET A 1 -20.04 7.73 -5.19
C MET A 1 -21.15 6.88 -5.83
N TYR A 2 -22.27 7.45 -6.27
CA TYR A 2 -23.34 6.70 -6.95
C TYR A 2 -22.87 5.91 -8.19
N ARG A 3 -22.04 6.52 -9.03
CA ARG A 3 -21.45 5.87 -10.22
C ARG A 3 -20.65 4.61 -9.88
N ALA A 4 -19.83 4.68 -8.82
CA ALA A 4 -19.02 3.56 -8.35
C ALA A 4 -19.85 2.40 -7.77
N LEU A 5 -21.04 2.68 -7.22
CA LEU A 5 -22.00 1.68 -6.74
C LEU A 5 -22.75 1.03 -7.90
N ALA A 6 -23.16 1.82 -8.90
CA ALA A 6 -23.84 1.33 -10.10
C ALA A 6 -22.93 0.40 -10.93
N GLU A 7 -21.65 0.77 -11.11
CA GLU A 7 -20.65 -0.06 -11.79
C GLU A 7 -20.42 -1.42 -11.11
N ARG A 8 -20.71 -1.52 -9.81
CA ARG A 8 -20.57 -2.75 -9.02
C ARG A 8 -21.88 -3.50 -8.82
N GLY A 9 -23.00 -3.03 -9.41
CA GLY A 9 -24.31 -3.65 -9.23
C GLY A 9 -24.83 -3.61 -7.79
N LEU A 10 -24.47 -2.56 -7.04
CA LEU A 10 -24.82 -2.37 -5.63
C LEU A 10 -25.82 -1.24 -5.40
N ALA A 11 -26.33 -0.60 -6.46
CA ALA A 11 -27.16 0.59 -6.36
C ALA A 11 -28.51 0.34 -5.63
N ASP A 12 -29.05 -0.87 -5.70
CA ASP A 12 -30.27 -1.31 -5.01
C ASP A 12 -30.00 -1.97 -3.65
N LYS A 13 -28.73 -2.24 -3.33
CA LYS A 13 -28.31 -3.00 -2.13
C LYS A 13 -27.63 -2.13 -1.07
N ALA A 14 -27.37 -0.86 -1.36
CA ALA A 14 -26.69 0.05 -0.45
C ALA A 14 -27.48 1.35 -0.27
N LYS A 15 -27.52 1.84 0.98
CA LYS A 15 -27.98 3.21 1.28
C LYS A 15 -26.76 4.11 1.45
N VAL A 16 -26.79 5.26 0.79
CA VAL A 16 -25.74 6.27 0.88
C VAL A 16 -26.16 7.33 1.88
N PHE A 17 -25.31 7.57 2.87
CA PHE A 17 -25.44 8.69 3.79
C PHE A 17 -24.26 9.65 3.57
N CYS A 18 -24.55 10.95 3.62
CA CYS A 18 -23.56 12.01 3.66
C CYS A 18 -23.83 12.85 4.91
N GLY A 19 -22.79 13.13 5.68
CA GLY A 19 -22.86 13.92 6.90
C GLY A 19 -21.80 15.00 6.92
N HIS A 20 -22.05 16.04 7.69
CA HIS A 20 -21.06 17.05 8.05
C HIS A 20 -21.24 17.38 9.53
N THR A 21 -20.17 17.86 10.15
CA THR A 21 -20.16 18.25 11.55
C THR A 21 -20.99 19.52 11.76
N ILE A 22 -21.86 19.56 12.79
CA ILE A 22 -22.67 20.73 13.16
C ILE A 22 -22.46 21.02 14.64
N ASN A 23 -21.91 22.19 14.97
CA ASN A 23 -21.69 22.66 16.36
C ASN A 23 -21.02 21.61 17.28
N ASP A 24 -20.11 20.81 16.75
CA ASP A 24 -19.44 19.77 17.51
C ASP A 24 -18.29 20.39 18.33
N PRO A 25 -18.34 20.31 19.67
CA PRO A 25 -17.24 20.76 20.50
C PRO A 25 -16.04 19.79 20.45
N GLU A 26 -16.24 18.55 19.97
CA GLU A 26 -15.18 17.56 19.81
C GLU A 26 -14.37 17.82 18.54
N SER A 27 -13.04 17.75 18.63
CA SER A 27 -12.19 17.84 17.45
C SER A 27 -12.28 16.55 16.62
N PRO A 28 -12.17 16.61 15.27
CA PRO A 28 -12.12 15.42 14.44
C PRO A 28 -11.06 14.40 14.89
N GLN A 29 -9.92 14.87 15.39
CA GLN A 29 -8.84 14.03 15.91
C GLN A 29 -9.25 13.24 17.15
N SER A 30 -10.03 13.84 18.06
CA SER A 30 -10.54 13.17 19.26
C SER A 30 -11.51 12.04 18.88
N LEU A 31 -12.45 12.31 17.97
CA LEU A 31 -13.36 11.28 17.45
C LEU A 31 -12.59 10.12 16.81
N LEU A 32 -11.62 10.43 15.96
CA LEU A 32 -10.80 9.43 15.27
C LEU A 32 -10.00 8.56 16.24
N GLY A 33 -9.46 9.14 17.31
CA GLY A 33 -8.74 8.40 18.36
C GLY A 33 -9.62 7.40 19.12
N ARG A 34 -10.95 7.57 19.12
CA ARG A 34 -11.89 6.58 19.66
C ARG A 34 -12.29 5.50 18.66
N CYS A 35 -12.33 5.84 17.37
CA CYS A 35 -12.74 4.92 16.30
C CYS A 35 -11.61 4.00 15.85
N PHE A 36 -10.37 4.48 15.90
CA PHE A 36 -9.21 3.77 15.37
C PHE A 36 -8.04 3.84 16.36
N ASP A 37 -7.32 2.73 16.51
CA ASP A 37 -6.06 2.71 17.25
C ASP A 37 -4.91 3.23 16.37
N LEU A 38 -4.92 4.55 16.13
CA LEU A 38 -3.89 5.21 15.32
C LEU A 38 -2.49 5.06 15.91
N ALA A 39 -2.37 4.92 17.24
CA ALA A 39 -1.09 4.71 17.90
C ALA A 39 -0.51 3.33 17.56
N HIS A 40 -1.34 2.28 17.60
CA HIS A 40 -0.93 0.93 17.18
C HIS A 40 -0.55 0.90 15.69
N ILE A 41 -1.35 1.51 14.82
CA ILE A 41 -1.05 1.56 13.38
C ILE A 41 0.25 2.33 13.11
N ALA A 42 0.50 3.44 13.81
CA ALA A 42 1.76 4.17 13.73
C ALA A 42 2.96 3.28 14.13
N CYS A 43 2.82 2.51 15.21
CA CYS A 43 3.85 1.58 15.67
C CYS A 43 4.18 0.51 14.61
N GLU A 44 3.15 -0.08 13.99
CA GLU A 44 3.31 -1.04 12.91
C GLU A 44 4.04 -0.43 11.70
N TYR A 45 3.69 0.81 11.31
CA TYR A 45 4.40 1.52 10.25
C TYR A 45 5.86 1.83 10.61
N ASP A 46 6.15 2.15 11.86
CA ASP A 46 7.53 2.36 12.31
C ASP A 46 8.33 1.06 12.32
N LEU A 47 7.73 -0.06 12.72
CA LEU A 47 8.34 -1.38 12.62
C LEU A 47 8.62 -1.75 11.16
N PHE A 48 7.66 -1.54 10.27
CA PHE A 48 7.84 -1.73 8.83
C PHE A 48 8.98 -0.87 8.28
N ASN A 49 8.99 0.42 8.62
CA ASN A 49 10.06 1.33 8.21
C ASN A 49 11.41 0.78 8.69
N ARG A 50 11.59 0.50 9.99
CA ARG A 50 12.85 -0.03 10.53
C ARG A 50 13.29 -1.32 9.81
N ARG A 51 12.37 -2.27 9.62
CA ARG A 51 12.64 -3.56 8.97
C ARG A 51 13.20 -3.41 7.56
N PHE A 52 12.62 -2.53 6.76
CA PHE A 52 12.98 -2.37 5.35
C PHE A 52 14.02 -1.28 5.06
N GLU A 53 14.59 -0.63 6.09
CA GLU A 53 15.59 0.44 5.92
C GLU A 53 16.81 0.00 5.12
N LYS A 54 17.40 -1.14 5.46
CA LYS A 54 18.61 -1.63 4.77
C LYS A 54 18.33 -1.95 3.31
N LEU A 55 17.20 -2.61 3.04
CA LEU A 55 16.78 -2.93 1.67
C LEU A 55 16.53 -1.65 0.87
N TRP A 56 15.78 -0.69 1.43
CA TRP A 56 15.56 0.62 0.81
C TRP A 56 16.86 1.37 0.48
N ARG A 57 17.85 1.36 1.39
CA ARG A 57 19.17 1.95 1.10
C ARG A 57 19.89 1.23 -0.03
N SER A 58 19.77 -0.09 -0.11
CA SER A 58 20.42 -0.88 -1.17
C SER A 58 19.81 -0.62 -2.56
N THR A 59 18.50 -0.43 -2.65
CA THR A 59 17.83 -0.12 -3.93
C THR A 59 18.25 1.25 -4.46
N ARG A 60 18.49 2.23 -3.57
CA ARG A 60 19.00 3.57 -3.96
C ARG A 60 20.43 3.56 -4.50
N ARG A 61 21.22 2.53 -4.20
CA ARG A 61 22.60 2.37 -4.72
C ARG A 61 22.65 1.69 -6.09
N LYS A 62 21.51 1.44 -6.73
CA LYS A 62 21.39 0.72 -8.02
C LYS A 62 22.07 -0.65 -8.00
N LYS A 63 22.08 -1.32 -6.85
CA LYS A 63 22.59 -2.69 -6.75
C LYS A 63 21.67 -3.60 -7.56
N LEU A 64 22.25 -4.46 -8.40
CA LEU A 64 21.50 -5.53 -9.06
C LEU A 64 21.08 -6.55 -8.00
N PHE A 65 19.82 -6.97 -8.06
CA PHE A 65 19.27 -8.04 -7.24
C PHE A 65 19.20 -9.30 -8.08
N ASP A 66 19.61 -10.42 -7.51
CA ASP A 66 19.32 -11.72 -8.10
C ASP A 66 17.79 -11.93 -8.19
N PRO A 67 17.28 -12.59 -9.25
CA PRO A 67 15.85 -12.71 -9.48
C PRO A 67 15.06 -13.36 -8.33
N GLU A 68 15.59 -14.42 -7.73
CA GLU A 68 14.93 -15.15 -6.63
C GLU A 68 14.83 -14.31 -5.36
N SER A 69 15.91 -13.65 -4.94
CA SER A 69 15.88 -12.75 -3.77
C SER A 69 15.00 -11.54 -4.04
N ALA A 70 14.98 -11.00 -5.26
CA ALA A 70 14.09 -9.90 -5.62
C ALA A 70 12.63 -10.32 -5.48
N PHE A 71 12.27 -11.52 -5.95
CA PHE A 71 10.93 -12.08 -5.79
C PHE A 71 10.55 -12.27 -4.31
N THR A 72 11.44 -12.89 -3.53
CA THR A 72 11.22 -13.14 -2.11
C THR A 72 11.05 -11.83 -1.34
N ALA A 73 11.96 -10.87 -1.53
CA ALA A 73 11.93 -9.58 -0.87
C ALA A 73 10.69 -8.76 -1.26
N ARG A 74 10.29 -8.77 -2.54
CA ARG A 74 9.06 -8.10 -3.01
C ARG A 74 7.81 -8.72 -2.38
N THR A 75 7.78 -10.04 -2.26
CA THR A 75 6.65 -10.77 -1.64
C THR A 75 6.52 -10.41 -0.16
N LEU A 76 7.61 -10.48 0.61
CA LEU A 76 7.62 -10.10 2.03
C LEU A 76 7.28 -8.62 2.25
N LEU A 77 7.80 -7.73 1.40
CA LEU A 77 7.49 -6.30 1.45
C LEU A 77 5.98 -6.04 1.31
N ILE A 78 5.35 -6.63 0.30
CA ILE A 78 3.92 -6.43 0.04
C ILE A 78 3.06 -7.15 1.07
N HIS A 79 3.50 -8.31 1.57
CA HIS A 79 2.82 -9.02 2.66
C HIS A 79 2.77 -8.15 3.94
N ASP A 80 3.93 -7.69 4.41
CA ASP A 80 4.02 -6.88 5.63
C ASP A 80 3.24 -5.56 5.47
N TYR A 81 3.36 -4.89 4.32
CA TYR A 81 2.64 -3.64 4.07
C TYR A 81 1.11 -3.82 4.04
N ARG A 82 0.61 -4.88 3.39
CA ARG A 82 -0.83 -5.16 3.32
C ARG A 82 -1.44 -5.46 4.68
N ARG A 83 -0.71 -6.09 5.60
CA ARG A 83 -1.20 -6.35 6.96
C ARG A 83 -1.53 -5.06 7.71
N ILE A 84 -0.72 -4.02 7.51
CA ILE A 84 -0.97 -2.71 8.12
C ILE A 84 -2.19 -2.05 7.45
N LEU A 85 -2.26 -2.08 6.12
CA LEU A 85 -3.38 -1.51 5.36
C LEU A 85 -4.74 -2.14 5.68
N LEU A 86 -4.78 -3.38 6.18
CA LEU A 86 -6.05 -4.00 6.63
C LEU A 86 -6.64 -3.32 7.87
N HIS A 87 -5.80 -2.65 8.66
CA HIS A 87 -6.20 -1.93 9.87
C HIS A 87 -6.18 -0.41 9.68
N ASP A 88 -5.51 0.08 8.62
CA ASP A 88 -5.41 1.51 8.32
C ASP A 88 -6.76 2.04 7.79
N PRO A 89 -7.35 3.06 8.43
CA PRO A 89 -8.61 3.68 7.99
C PRO A 89 -8.51 4.52 6.71
N ASP A 90 -7.32 4.70 6.11
CA ASP A 90 -7.09 5.49 4.90
C ASP A 90 -7.63 6.93 5.02
N LEU A 91 -7.32 7.56 6.15
CA LEU A 91 -7.79 8.91 6.46
C LEU A 91 -7.07 9.96 5.61
N PRO A 92 -7.76 11.07 5.25
CA PRO A 92 -7.13 12.25 4.67
C PRO A 92 -5.95 12.77 5.51
N GLU A 93 -4.94 13.33 4.86
CA GLU A 93 -3.69 13.78 5.51
C GLU A 93 -3.94 14.84 6.58
N GLU A 94 -4.95 15.68 6.39
CA GLU A 94 -5.35 16.74 7.33
C GLU A 94 -5.87 16.21 8.67
N LEU A 95 -6.28 14.94 8.70
CA LEU A 95 -6.81 14.27 9.89
C LEU A 95 -5.78 13.37 10.58
N LEU A 96 -4.62 13.16 9.97
CA LEU A 96 -3.57 12.32 10.54
C LEU A 96 -2.77 13.07 11.61
N PRO A 97 -2.21 12.35 12.60
CA PRO A 97 -1.25 12.92 13.53
C PRO A 97 -0.05 13.53 12.79
N VAL A 98 0.51 14.59 13.36
CA VAL A 98 1.75 15.20 12.86
C VAL A 98 2.87 14.15 12.79
N HIS A 99 3.62 14.13 11.69
CA HIS A 99 4.70 13.16 11.42
C HIS A 99 4.24 11.68 11.31
N TRP A 100 3.03 11.44 10.79
CA TRP A 100 2.53 10.10 10.54
C TRP A 100 3.54 9.18 9.79
N PRO A 101 3.93 8.03 10.36
CA PRO A 101 4.96 7.17 9.78
C PRO A 101 4.49 6.42 8.52
N GLY A 102 3.17 6.35 8.29
CA GLY A 102 2.57 5.71 7.12
C GLY A 102 2.99 6.36 5.80
N THR A 103 3.15 7.68 5.76
CA THR A 103 3.62 8.40 4.56
C THR A 103 5.03 7.96 4.16
N ARG A 104 5.92 7.79 5.15
CA ARG A 104 7.28 7.26 4.94
C ARG A 104 7.25 5.79 4.51
N ALA A 105 6.38 4.98 5.13
CA ALA A 105 6.21 3.57 4.81
C ALA A 105 5.72 3.37 3.36
N ARG A 106 4.72 4.14 2.91
CA ARG A 106 4.22 4.14 1.52
C ARG A 106 5.33 4.45 0.52
N LYS A 107 6.05 5.56 0.72
CA LYS A 107 7.18 5.97 -0.15
C LYS A 107 8.27 4.89 -0.21
N ARG A 108 8.58 4.28 0.93
CA ARG A 108 9.57 3.19 1.02
C ARG A 108 9.11 1.93 0.30
N CYS A 109 7.86 1.52 0.51
CA CYS A 109 7.24 0.39 -0.15
C CYS A 109 7.28 0.57 -1.67
N ALA A 110 6.83 1.74 -2.17
CA ALA A 110 6.88 2.08 -3.59
C ALA A 110 8.31 2.01 -4.16
N THR A 111 9.28 2.62 -3.48
CA THR A 111 10.68 2.65 -3.91
C THR A 111 11.26 1.23 -4.03
N ILE A 112 11.04 0.38 -3.02
CA ILE A 112 11.56 -0.99 -3.05
C ILE A 112 10.81 -1.81 -4.10
N TYR A 113 9.47 -1.70 -4.15
CA TYR A 113 8.64 -2.45 -5.09
C TYR A 113 9.10 -2.23 -6.53
N HIS A 114 9.24 -0.97 -6.96
CA HIS A 114 9.69 -0.64 -8.32
C HIS A 114 11.11 -1.11 -8.60
N ALA A 115 12.03 -0.97 -7.63
CA ALA A 115 13.41 -1.41 -7.81
C ALA A 115 13.55 -2.93 -7.97
N LEU A 116 12.64 -3.71 -7.37
CA LEU A 116 12.66 -5.17 -7.44
C LEU A 116 11.76 -5.73 -8.56
N GLN A 117 10.90 -4.90 -9.15
CA GLN A 117 9.78 -5.34 -9.98
C GLN A 117 10.23 -6.24 -11.14
N GLU A 118 11.19 -5.77 -11.94
CA GLU A 118 11.62 -6.47 -13.14
C GLU A 118 12.32 -7.80 -12.84
N ALA A 119 13.20 -7.84 -11.84
CA ALA A 119 13.93 -9.04 -11.45
C ALA A 119 12.98 -10.09 -10.85
N ALA A 120 12.04 -9.66 -10.00
CA ALA A 120 11.02 -10.53 -9.43
C ALA A 120 10.06 -11.11 -10.48
N ASP A 121 9.74 -10.33 -11.51
CA ASP A 121 8.86 -10.79 -12.61
C ASP A 121 9.55 -11.86 -13.44
N ARG A 122 10.84 -11.66 -13.79
CA ARG A 122 11.63 -12.70 -14.47
C ARG A 122 11.64 -14.02 -13.71
N TRP A 123 11.84 -13.98 -12.39
CA TRP A 123 11.81 -15.17 -11.56
C TRP A 123 10.44 -15.85 -11.56
N THR A 124 9.37 -15.07 -11.46
CA THR A 124 7.99 -15.59 -11.49
C THR A 124 7.74 -16.35 -12.80
N VAL A 125 8.13 -15.76 -13.93
CA VAL A 125 7.98 -16.40 -15.25
C VAL A 125 8.82 -17.67 -15.34
N SER A 126 10.07 -17.66 -14.87
CA SER A 126 10.95 -18.83 -14.97
C SER A 126 10.50 -20.03 -14.13
N VAL A 127 9.79 -19.78 -13.02
CA VAL A 127 9.34 -20.85 -12.11
C VAL A 127 7.91 -21.31 -12.41
N CYS A 128 7.03 -20.41 -12.85
CA CYS A 128 5.59 -20.71 -12.97
C CYS A 128 5.12 -20.96 -14.40
N CYS A 129 5.97 -20.82 -15.42
CA CYS A 129 5.56 -20.99 -16.80
C CYS A 129 6.46 -21.96 -17.55
N ASP A 130 5.89 -23.15 -17.82
CA ASP A 130 6.46 -24.13 -18.74
C ASP A 130 6.50 -23.57 -20.17
N GLU A 131 5.57 -22.66 -20.51
CA GLU A 131 5.53 -21.92 -21.78
C GLU A 131 5.45 -20.40 -21.55
N PRO A 132 6.58 -19.72 -21.28
CA PRO A 132 6.64 -18.28 -20.99
C PRO A 132 6.00 -17.39 -22.08
N ASN A 133 6.02 -17.86 -23.32
CA ASN A 133 5.52 -17.13 -24.49
C ASN A 133 3.98 -17.03 -24.54
N LEU A 134 3.26 -17.81 -23.72
CA LEU A 134 1.80 -17.74 -23.60
C LEU A 134 1.32 -16.69 -22.59
N LEU A 135 2.22 -16.15 -21.77
CA LEU A 135 1.86 -15.10 -20.84
C LEU A 135 1.60 -13.78 -21.57
N LYS A 136 0.40 -13.24 -21.37
CA LYS A 136 0.12 -11.86 -21.77
C LYS A 136 0.99 -10.91 -20.94
N PRO A 137 1.58 -9.87 -21.56
CA PRO A 137 2.32 -8.87 -20.80
C PRO A 137 1.38 -8.18 -19.80
N PRO A 138 1.88 -7.78 -18.62
CA PRO A 138 1.06 -7.11 -17.63
C PRO A 138 0.54 -5.77 -18.16
N GLY A 139 -0.70 -5.43 -17.77
CA GLY A 139 -1.34 -4.17 -18.13
C GLY A 139 -0.62 -2.93 -17.58
N LYS A 140 -1.02 -1.73 -18.04
CA LYS A 140 -0.37 -0.46 -17.64
C LYS A 140 -0.43 -0.22 -16.12
N ASP A 141 -1.56 -0.52 -15.50
CA ASP A 141 -1.80 -0.32 -14.07
C ASP A 141 -0.81 -1.09 -13.19
N TYR A 142 -0.34 -2.25 -13.65
CA TYR A 142 0.66 -3.03 -12.94
C TYR A 142 1.99 -2.27 -12.80
N ARG A 143 2.42 -1.62 -13.88
CA ARG A 143 3.66 -0.81 -13.89
C ARG A 143 3.50 0.51 -13.14
N GLN A 144 2.26 0.99 -13.02
CA GLN A 144 1.90 2.23 -12.33
C GLN A 144 1.45 2.01 -10.88
N ARG A 145 1.60 0.79 -10.34
CA ARG A 145 1.29 0.54 -8.93
C ARG A 145 2.14 1.46 -8.06
N PHE A 146 1.53 2.18 -7.12
CA PHE A 146 2.13 3.26 -6.31
C PHE A 146 2.44 4.57 -7.05
N SER A 147 2.01 4.76 -8.29
CA SER A 147 2.24 6.01 -9.05
C SER A 147 1.21 7.12 -8.78
N ASN A 148 0.07 6.80 -8.17
CA ASN A 148 -0.91 7.82 -7.77
C ASN A 148 -0.58 8.28 -6.34
N ASN A 149 -0.33 9.60 -6.22
CA ASN A 149 -0.07 10.33 -4.97
C ASN A 149 -1.03 9.87 -3.87
#